data_AF-A0A8J6IUW5-F1
#
_entry.id   AF-A0A8J6IUW5-F1
#
_cell.length_a   1.000
_cell.length_b   1.000
_cell.length_c   1.000
_cell.angle_alpha   90.00
_cell.angle_beta   90.00
_cell.angle_gamma   90.00
#
_symmetry.space_group_name_H-M   'P 1'
#
loop_
_entity.id
_entity.type
_entity.pdbx_description
1 polymer ?
#
loop_
_entity_poly.entity_id
_entity_poly.type
_entity_poly.pdbx_seq_one_letter_code
_entity_poly.pdbx_strand_id
1 'polypeptide(L)'
;MKNVLLILFAFISGNAFALNNCAIPEGKSTGKPAIRVIPSIPLKSIANEAILDGDCTLVSYKLKIKKDTMGKGLVPYDFRIEATTNNTLTRQTISALEGWLYFAKWNSTHKRYYYSFTHKEKGILKKKELTVGY
;
A
#
# COMPACT_ATOMS: atom_id res chain seq x y z
N MET A 1 -41.94 24.32 -41.10
CA MET A 1 -42.28 23.71 -39.81
C MET A 1 -41.50 22.42 -39.67
N LYS A 2 -40.77 22.25 -38.55
CA LYS A 2 -40.28 21.01 -37.91
C LYS A 2 -39.37 20.09 -38.78
N ASN A 3 -38.07 20.07 -38.50
CA ASN A 3 -37.38 19.11 -37.60
C ASN A 3 -37.61 17.67 -38.09
N VAL A 4 -36.60 16.84 -38.34
CA VAL A 4 -35.88 16.15 -37.26
C VAL A 4 -34.53 15.67 -37.80
N LEU A 5 -33.47 16.19 -37.18
CA LEU A 5 -32.08 15.75 -37.26
C LEU A 5 -31.96 14.42 -36.48
N LEU A 6 -31.71 13.32 -37.18
CA LEU A 6 -31.56 11.99 -36.57
C LEU A 6 -30.09 11.83 -36.11
N ILE A 7 -29.82 12.29 -34.88
CA ILE A 7 -28.54 12.08 -34.19
C ILE A 7 -28.50 10.62 -33.74
N LEU A 8 -27.73 9.82 -34.45
CA LEU A 8 -27.37 8.46 -34.05
C LEU A 8 -26.44 8.58 -32.83
N PHE A 9 -27.00 8.31 -31.64
CA PHE A 9 -26.24 8.26 -30.39
C PHE A 9 -25.16 7.17 -30.49
N ALA A 10 -23.90 7.61 -30.58
CA ALA A 10 -22.76 6.75 -30.36
C ALA A 10 -22.85 6.20 -28.93
N PHE A 11 -23.01 4.88 -28.83
CA PHE A 11 -22.88 4.10 -27.61
C PHE A 11 -21.45 4.33 -27.08
N ILE A 12 -21.29 5.31 -26.20
CA ILE A 12 -20.08 5.44 -25.39
C ILE A 12 -20.14 4.28 -24.40
N SER A 13 -19.50 3.18 -24.76
CA SER A 13 -19.16 2.11 -23.83
C SER A 13 -18.31 2.72 -22.72
N GLY A 14 -18.96 3.10 -21.62
CA GLY A 14 -18.29 3.45 -20.39
C GLY A 14 -17.49 2.23 -19.95
N ASN A 15 -16.18 2.28 -20.13
CA ASN A 15 -15.27 1.41 -19.40
C ASN A 15 -15.50 1.75 -17.93
N ALA A 16 -16.26 0.91 -17.25
CA ALA A 16 -16.29 0.87 -15.80
C ALA A 16 -14.88 0.46 -15.37
N PHE A 17 -14.01 1.45 -15.17
CA PHE A 17 -12.74 1.25 -14.49
C PHE A 17 -13.09 0.79 -13.09
N ALA A 18 -13.03 -0.52 -12.86
CA ALA A 18 -12.99 -1.07 -11.52
C ALA A 18 -11.81 -0.40 -10.81
N LEU A 19 -12.14 0.44 -9.83
CA LEU A 19 -11.21 1.19 -8.99
C LEU A 19 -10.33 0.17 -8.24
N ASN A 20 -9.23 -0.26 -8.84
CA ASN A 20 -8.13 -0.95 -8.18
C ASN A 20 -7.42 0.07 -7.28
N ASN A 21 -8.11 0.54 -6.23
CA ASN A 21 -7.77 1.78 -5.54
C ASN A 21 -6.36 1.80 -4.96
N CYS A 22 -5.77 0.66 -4.63
CA CYS A 22 -4.44 0.61 -4.05
C CYS A 22 -3.41 -0.13 -4.90
N ALA A 23 -3.67 -0.36 -6.20
CA ALA A 23 -2.66 -0.98 -7.06
C ALA A 23 -1.47 -0.03 -7.29
N ILE A 24 -0.26 -0.58 -7.30
CA ILE A 24 0.94 0.20 -7.62
C ILE A 24 0.91 0.52 -9.12
N PRO A 25 1.00 1.80 -9.54
CA PRO A 25 0.96 2.13 -10.95
C PRO A 25 2.12 1.50 -11.73
N GLU A 26 1.91 1.21 -13.01
CA GLU A 26 2.93 0.62 -13.86
C GLU A 26 4.19 1.51 -13.95
N GLY A 27 5.36 0.87 -14.07
CA GLY A 27 6.65 1.55 -14.12
C GLY A 27 7.10 2.20 -12.80
N LYS A 28 6.33 2.06 -11.71
CA LYS A 28 6.73 2.56 -10.38
C LYS A 28 7.61 1.57 -9.63
N SER A 29 8.44 2.11 -8.75
CA SER A 29 9.43 1.35 -7.99
C SER A 29 8.90 1.00 -6.60
N THR A 30 8.94 -0.26 -6.21
CA THR A 30 8.46 -0.71 -4.89
C THR A 30 9.54 -0.73 -3.81
N GLY A 31 10.80 -0.62 -4.23
CA GLY A 31 11.95 -0.77 -3.33
C GLY A 31 12.14 -2.21 -2.90
N LYS A 32 13.33 -2.51 -2.35
CA LYS A 32 13.68 -3.80 -1.75
C LYS A 32 14.37 -3.53 -0.41
N PRO A 33 13.61 -3.37 0.69
CA PRO A 33 14.20 -3.15 2.00
C PRO A 33 15.00 -4.40 2.43
N ALA A 34 16.10 -4.16 3.16
CA ALA A 34 16.84 -5.20 3.86
C ALA A 34 16.10 -5.67 5.12
N ILE A 35 15.43 -4.74 5.81
CA ILE A 35 14.55 -5.03 6.95
C ILE A 35 13.17 -4.49 6.64
N ARG A 36 12.16 -5.37 6.74
CA ARG A 36 10.77 -5.05 6.47
C ARG A 36 9.93 -5.30 7.73
N VAL A 37 9.20 -4.29 8.16
CA VAL A 37 8.18 -4.38 9.20
C VAL A 37 6.80 -4.47 8.54
N ILE A 38 5.94 -5.33 9.04
CA ILE A 38 4.57 -5.49 8.53
C ILE A 38 3.62 -4.64 9.39
N PRO A 39 2.63 -3.95 8.80
CA PRO A 39 1.65 -3.18 9.57
C PRO A 39 0.98 -4.02 10.65
N SER A 40 0.97 -3.50 11.89
CA SER A 40 0.25 -4.13 12.99
C SER A 40 -1.21 -3.71 12.95
N ILE A 41 -2.11 -4.67 12.80
CA ILE A 41 -3.55 -4.38 12.71
C ILE A 41 -4.15 -4.50 14.11
N PRO A 42 -4.64 -3.40 14.72
CA PRO A 42 -5.23 -3.46 16.04
C PRO A 42 -6.51 -4.30 15.99
N LEU A 43 -6.63 -5.27 16.91
CA LEU A 43 -7.82 -6.13 17.06
C LEU A 43 -9.08 -5.37 17.46
N LYS A 44 -8.93 -4.15 17.97
CA LYS A 44 -10.01 -3.23 18.33
C LYS A 44 -9.67 -1.86 17.76
N SER A 45 -10.41 -1.44 16.74
CA SER A 45 -10.36 -0.06 16.27
C SER A 45 -10.87 0.84 17.40
N ILE A 46 -10.02 1.74 17.89
CA ILE A 46 -10.29 2.58 19.06
C ILE A 46 -11.26 3.73 18.70
N ALA A 47 -11.69 3.84 17.44
CA ALA A 47 -12.58 4.90 16.98
C ALA A 47 -13.34 4.50 15.71
N ASN A 48 -14.47 3.78 15.83
CA ASN A 48 -15.51 3.57 14.79
C ASN A 48 -15.10 3.18 13.35
N GLU A 49 -13.81 3.01 13.04
CA GLU A 49 -13.25 2.64 11.73
C GLU A 49 -12.60 1.27 11.91
N ALA A 50 -13.41 0.21 11.96
CA ALA A 50 -12.88 -1.15 11.90
C ALA A 50 -12.09 -1.33 10.60
N ILE A 51 -10.92 -1.98 10.66
CA ILE A 51 -10.20 -2.39 9.46
C ILE A 51 -10.87 -3.68 8.97
N LEU A 52 -11.44 -3.63 7.79
CA LEU A 52 -12.20 -4.73 7.20
C LEU A 52 -11.35 -5.53 6.22
N ASP A 53 -11.76 -6.78 5.95
CA ASP A 53 -11.16 -7.57 4.88
C ASP A 53 -11.27 -6.82 3.53
N GLY A 54 -10.17 -6.78 2.79
CA GLY A 54 -10.08 -6.03 1.54
C GLY A 54 -9.75 -4.55 1.70
N ASP A 55 -9.74 -3.99 2.91
CA ASP A 55 -9.26 -2.62 3.13
C ASP A 55 -7.82 -2.48 2.64
N CYS A 56 -7.51 -1.38 1.98
CA CYS A 56 -6.20 -1.18 1.39
C CYS A 56 -5.69 0.25 1.53
N THR A 57 -4.37 0.38 1.41
CA THR A 57 -3.68 1.66 1.34
C THR A 57 -2.52 1.59 0.37
N LEU A 58 -2.30 2.67 -0.36
CA LEU A 58 -1.15 2.89 -1.23
C LEU A 58 -0.42 4.13 -0.74
N VAL A 59 0.82 3.93 -0.30
CA VAL A 59 1.68 4.99 0.22
C VAL A 59 2.91 5.11 -0.66
N SER A 60 3.28 6.34 -1.02
CA SER A 60 4.57 6.62 -1.62
C SER A 60 5.52 7.28 -0.63
N TYR A 61 6.82 7.08 -0.80
CA TYR A 61 7.85 7.62 0.09
C TYR A 61 9.17 7.80 -0.66
N LYS A 62 10.08 8.59 -0.09
CA LYS A 62 11.48 8.69 -0.52
C LYS A 62 12.39 8.03 0.51
N LEU A 63 13.69 7.90 0.20
CA LEU A 63 14.69 7.34 1.11
C LEU A 63 15.75 8.37 1.49
N LYS A 64 16.03 8.51 2.78
CA LYS A 64 17.10 9.38 3.28
C LYS A 64 18.14 8.55 4.03
N ILE A 65 19.36 9.07 4.12
CA ILE A 65 20.42 8.45 4.92
C ILE A 65 19.95 8.36 6.38
N LYS A 66 20.02 7.16 6.94
CA LYS A 66 19.83 6.93 8.36
C LYS A 66 21.06 7.46 9.09
N LYS A 67 20.84 8.33 10.09
CA LYS A 67 21.91 8.78 10.99
C LYS A 67 22.61 7.55 11.59
N ASP A 68 23.90 7.68 11.87
CA ASP A 68 24.71 6.65 12.54
C ASP A 68 24.99 5.40 11.70
N THR A 69 24.70 5.42 10.39
CA THR A 69 25.02 4.31 9.47
C THR A 69 26.20 4.60 8.54
N MET A 70 26.93 5.70 8.74
CA MET A 70 28.03 6.15 7.87
C MET A 70 27.65 6.17 6.37
N GLY A 71 26.40 6.55 6.07
CA GLY A 71 25.89 6.59 4.69
C GLY A 71 25.49 5.23 4.10
N LYS A 72 25.59 4.13 4.85
CA LYS A 72 25.30 2.77 4.36
C LYS A 72 23.83 2.37 4.49
N GLY A 73 23.08 3.00 5.37
CA GLY A 73 21.67 2.71 5.63
C GLY A 73 20.75 3.83 5.16
N LEU A 74 19.61 3.47 4.57
CA LEU A 74 18.55 4.40 4.24
C LEU A 74 17.24 4.01 4.92
N VAL A 75 16.46 5.02 5.28
CA VAL A 75 15.12 4.87 5.87
C VAL A 75 14.09 5.64 5.06
N PRO A 76 12.83 5.17 5.00
CA PRO A 76 11.72 5.93 4.43
C PRO A 76 11.52 7.31 5.06
N TYR A 77 11.13 8.27 4.23
CA TYR A 77 10.72 9.62 4.63
C TYR A 77 9.83 10.25 3.54
N ASP A 78 9.24 11.42 3.80
CA ASP A 78 8.38 12.15 2.82
C ASP A 78 7.24 11.27 2.28
N PHE A 79 6.47 10.71 3.23
CA PHE A 79 5.32 9.86 2.96
C PHE A 79 4.18 10.65 2.32
N ARG A 80 3.53 10.05 1.32
CA ARG A 80 2.30 10.56 0.71
C ARG A 80 1.29 9.43 0.58
N ILE A 81 0.06 9.73 0.93
CA ILE A 81 -1.08 8.82 0.74
C ILE A 81 -1.53 9.02 -0.69
N GLU A 82 -1.33 8.00 -1.53
CA GLU A 82 -1.76 8.03 -2.93
C GLU A 82 -3.21 7.56 -3.04
N ALA A 83 -3.58 6.57 -2.23
CA ALA A 83 -4.96 6.09 -2.10
C ALA A 83 -5.15 5.32 -0.79
N THR A 84 -6.37 5.32 -0.28
CA THR A 84 -6.73 4.59 0.95
C THR A 84 -8.22 4.30 0.98
N THR A 85 -8.61 3.13 1.50
CA THR A 85 -9.99 2.84 1.91
C THR A 85 -10.19 3.03 3.41
N ASN A 86 -9.11 3.06 4.19
CA ASN A 86 -9.16 3.13 5.64
C ASN A 86 -7.96 3.93 6.24
N ASN A 87 -8.27 5.01 6.95
CA ASN A 87 -7.24 5.91 7.52
C ASN A 87 -6.45 5.24 8.65
N THR A 88 -7.09 4.37 9.42
CA THR A 88 -6.44 3.59 10.47
C THR A 88 -5.43 2.61 9.88
N LEU A 89 -5.79 1.92 8.79
CA LEU A 89 -4.85 1.07 8.04
C LEU A 89 -3.67 1.86 7.47
N THR A 90 -3.92 3.05 6.94
CA THR A 90 -2.86 3.95 6.43
C THR A 90 -1.88 4.35 7.52
N ARG A 91 -2.37 4.75 8.71
CA ARG A 91 -1.52 5.08 9.86
C ARG A 91 -0.63 3.91 10.28
N GLN A 92 -1.19 2.71 10.39
CA GLN A 92 -0.42 1.49 10.71
C GLN A 92 0.61 1.17 9.63
N THR A 93 0.26 1.43 8.37
CA THR A 93 1.16 1.20 7.24
C THR A 93 2.34 2.16 7.23
N ILE A 94 2.12 3.46 7.46
CA ILE A 94 3.21 4.44 7.58
C ILE A 94 4.11 4.11 8.76
N SER A 95 3.54 3.78 9.92
CA SER A 95 4.33 3.40 11.10
C SER A 95 5.21 2.17 10.83
N ALA A 96 4.70 1.17 10.11
CA ALA A 96 5.52 0.04 9.68
C ALA A 96 6.63 0.46 8.71
N LEU A 97 6.35 1.32 7.73
CA LEU A 97 7.35 1.82 6.77
C LEU A 97 8.49 2.58 7.46
N GLU A 98 8.21 3.33 8.52
CA GLU A 98 9.24 4.03 9.32
C GLU A 98 10.26 3.06 9.93
N GLY A 99 9.85 1.81 10.21
CA GLY A 99 10.73 0.75 10.69
C GLY A 99 11.55 0.04 9.61
N TRP A 100 11.39 0.38 8.33
CA TRP A 100 12.12 -0.29 7.25
C TRP A 100 13.55 0.25 7.11
N LEU A 101 14.46 -0.64 6.73
CA LEU A 101 15.86 -0.31 6.46
C LEU A 101 16.26 -0.78 5.07
N TYR A 102 16.99 0.04 4.34
CA TYR A 102 17.55 -0.26 3.03
C TYR A 102 19.07 -0.08 3.05
N PHE A 103 19.77 -0.81 2.19
CA PHE A 103 21.17 -0.51 1.89
C PHE A 103 21.28 0.66 0.92
N ALA A 104 22.19 1.58 1.20
CA ALA A 104 22.44 2.71 0.34
C ALA A 104 23.02 2.25 -1.01
N LYS A 105 22.43 2.77 -2.09
CA LYS A 105 22.95 2.67 -3.45
C LYS A 105 23.06 4.08 -4.02
N TRP A 106 23.96 4.29 -4.98
CA TRP A 106 24.31 5.61 -5.51
C TRP A 106 23.10 6.50 -5.86
N ASN A 107 21.99 5.92 -6.36
CA ASN A 107 20.83 6.69 -6.86
C ASN A 107 19.52 6.48 -6.07
N SER A 108 19.56 5.94 -4.85
CA SER A 108 18.32 5.55 -4.16
C SER A 108 17.59 6.67 -3.42
N THR A 109 18.21 7.83 -3.17
CA THR A 109 17.67 8.87 -2.28
C THR A 109 16.66 9.83 -2.93
N HIS A 110 16.82 10.13 -4.22
CA HIS A 110 15.94 11.06 -4.95
C HIS A 110 14.71 10.36 -5.56
N LYS A 111 14.69 9.03 -5.58
CA LYS A 111 13.61 8.22 -6.14
C LYS A 111 12.42 8.14 -5.17
N ARG A 112 11.21 8.24 -5.72
CA ARG A 112 9.97 7.91 -4.99
C ARG A 112 9.63 6.45 -5.18
N TYR A 113 9.36 5.78 -4.08
CA TYR A 113 8.96 4.38 -3.97
C TYR A 113 7.49 4.28 -3.59
N TYR A 114 6.87 3.14 -3.88
CA TYR A 114 5.45 2.90 -3.67
C TYR A 114 5.26 1.58 -2.92
N TYR A 115 4.39 1.59 -1.93
CA TYR A 115 4.03 0.41 -1.16
C TYR A 115 2.52 0.33 -1.06
N SER A 116 1.98 -0.82 -1.50
CA SER A 116 0.58 -1.16 -1.34
C SER A 116 0.44 -2.23 -0.26
N PHE A 117 -0.52 -2.03 0.62
CA PHE A 117 -0.93 -3.02 1.61
C PHE A 117 -2.44 -3.21 1.57
N THR A 118 -2.87 -4.46 1.51
CA THR A 118 -4.27 -4.86 1.59
C THR A 118 -4.42 -5.74 2.82
N HIS A 119 -5.32 -5.37 3.72
CA HIS A 119 -5.70 -6.22 4.83
C HIS A 119 -6.40 -7.46 4.29
N LYS A 120 -5.90 -8.61 4.70
CA LYS A 120 -6.62 -9.88 4.55
C LYS A 120 -6.91 -10.37 5.94
N GLU A 121 -8.17 -10.54 6.28
CA GLU A 121 -8.53 -11.22 7.51
C GLU A 121 -7.95 -12.63 7.40
N LYS A 122 -7.05 -13.00 8.32
CA LYS A 122 -6.59 -14.40 8.36
C LYS A 122 -7.81 -15.22 8.72
N GLY A 123 -8.43 -15.84 7.72
CA GLY A 123 -9.41 -16.89 7.94
C GLY A 123 -8.84 -17.83 8.99
N ILE A 124 -9.61 -18.03 10.07
CA ILE A 124 -9.33 -18.88 11.22
C ILE A 124 -8.37 -19.99 10.82
N LEU A 125 -7.10 -19.85 11.21
CA LEU A 125 -6.11 -20.89 11.01
C LEU A 125 -6.62 -22.11 11.79
N LYS A 126 -7.22 -23.09 11.09
CA LYS A 126 -7.40 -24.44 11.64
C LYS A 126 -6.02 -24.87 12.10
N LYS A 127 -5.85 -24.95 13.41
CA LYS A 127 -4.69 -25.45 14.12
C LYS A 127 -4.32 -26.81 13.52
N LYS A 128 -3.35 -26.85 12.60
CA LYS A 128 -2.72 -28.11 12.22
C LYS A 128 -1.86 -28.51 13.41
N GLU A 129 -2.37 -29.46 14.19
CA GLU A 129 -1.58 -30.16 15.19
C GLU A 129 -0.37 -30.78 14.49
N LEU A 130 0.82 -30.36 14.90
CA LEU A 130 2.07 -31.06 14.60
C LEU A 130 2.11 -32.27 15.52
N THR A 131 1.70 -33.42 15.00
CA THR A 131 2.00 -34.71 15.63
C THR A 131 3.49 -34.99 15.43
N VAL A 132 4.29 -34.84 16.49
CA VAL A 132 5.65 -35.35 16.52
C VAL A 132 5.55 -36.82 16.88
N GLY A 133 5.78 -37.72 15.91
CA GLY A 133 5.96 -39.14 16.17
C GLY A 133 7.33 -39.37 16.81
N TYR A 134 7.34 -40.13 17.90
CA TYR A 134 8.54 -40.72 18.50
C TYR A 134 8.98 -41.95 17.72
#